data_AF-A0A510X485-F1
#
_entry.id   AF-A0A510X485-F1
#
_cell.length_a   1.000
_cell.length_b   1.000
_cell.length_c   1.000
_cell.angle_alpha   90.00
_cell.angle_beta   90.00
_cell.angle_gamma   90.00
#
_symmetry.space_group_name_H-M   'P 1'
#
loop_
_entity.id
_entity.type
_entity.pdbx_description
1 polymer ?
#
loop_
_entity_poly.entity_id
_entity_poly.type
_entity_poly.pdbx_seq_one_letter_code
_entity_poly.pdbx_strand_id
1 'polypeptide(L)'
;MHLCKLDEDKSKVSFHAAKKAINKLPGLDHDKRILNEAIKSFRDSINAIKTKHRNRYIAHLTEDGYPEPFDLPDFTAEFQELVEEAYNVFTLIWGAEVQFGFKVGSQERFLNFNEEFLQNA
;
A
#
# COMPACT_ATOMS: atom_id res chain seq x y z
N MET A 1 -10.33 -1.13 -0.03
CA MET A 1 -9.08 -0.36 -0.22
C MET A 1 -8.19 -1.06 -1.25
N HIS A 2 -7.69 -0.36 -2.27
CA HIS A 2 -6.85 -0.96 -3.34
C HIS A 2 -5.47 -1.42 -2.84
N LEU A 3 -4.93 -0.81 -1.77
CA LEU A 3 -3.70 -1.26 -1.13
C LEU A 3 -3.79 -2.71 -0.63
N CYS A 4 -4.97 -3.17 -0.18
CA CYS A 4 -5.17 -4.57 0.21
C CYS A 4 -4.91 -5.55 -0.94
N LYS A 5 -5.15 -5.13 -2.19
CA LYS A 5 -4.90 -5.96 -3.38
C LYS A 5 -3.41 -6.18 -3.64
N LEU A 6 -2.55 -5.30 -3.14
CA LEU A 6 -1.08 -5.44 -3.24
C LEU A 6 -0.55 -6.56 -2.33
N ASP A 7 -1.29 -6.95 -1.29
CA ASP A 7 -0.98 -8.07 -0.39
C ASP A 7 -1.78 -9.36 -0.70
N GLU A 8 -2.59 -9.37 -1.77
CA GLU A 8 -3.38 -10.57 -2.10
C GLU A 8 -2.52 -11.69 -2.71
N ASP A 9 -2.53 -12.87 -2.07
CA ASP A 9 -1.78 -14.06 -2.52
C ASP A 9 -2.21 -14.56 -3.92
N LYS A 10 -3.49 -14.36 -4.30
CA LYS A 10 -4.06 -14.83 -5.58
C LYS A 10 -4.08 -13.77 -6.69
N SER A 11 -3.70 -12.53 -6.38
CA SER A 11 -3.70 -11.44 -7.35
C SER A 11 -2.51 -11.57 -8.31
N LYS A 12 -2.72 -11.26 -9.59
CA LYS A 12 -1.64 -11.21 -10.59
C LYS A 12 -0.80 -9.93 -10.50
N VAL A 13 -1.29 -8.93 -9.76
CA VAL A 13 -0.69 -7.59 -9.65
C VAL A 13 -0.31 -7.25 -8.20
N SER A 14 -0.12 -8.28 -7.36
CA SER A 14 0.34 -8.12 -5.98
C SER A 14 1.86 -8.15 -5.85
N PHE A 15 2.37 -7.66 -4.72
CA PHE A 15 3.78 -7.82 -4.36
C PHE A 15 4.15 -9.28 -4.16
N HIS A 16 3.20 -10.15 -3.80
CA HIS A 16 3.43 -11.60 -3.77
C HIS A 16 3.73 -12.15 -5.18
N ALA A 17 2.95 -11.75 -6.18
CA ALA A 17 3.19 -12.13 -7.56
C ALA A 17 4.53 -11.58 -8.08
N ALA A 18 4.84 -10.31 -7.78
CA ALA A 18 6.12 -9.69 -8.13
C ALA A 18 7.31 -10.42 -7.50
N LYS A 19 7.26 -10.70 -6.19
CA LYS A 19 8.28 -11.47 -5.46
C LYS A 19 8.51 -12.84 -6.08
N LYS A 20 7.43 -13.56 -6.42
CA LYS A 20 7.51 -14.89 -7.05
C LYS A 20 8.17 -14.84 -8.43
N ALA A 21 7.94 -13.78 -9.20
CA ALA A 21 8.58 -13.59 -10.50
C ALA A 21 10.08 -13.26 -10.34
N ILE A 22 10.40 -12.29 -9.47
CA ILE A 22 11.76 -11.78 -9.27
C ILE A 22 12.69 -12.84 -8.66
N ASN A 23 12.21 -13.63 -7.71
CA ASN A 23 13.02 -14.69 -7.08
C ASN A 23 13.43 -15.81 -8.04
N LYS A 24 12.80 -15.92 -9.22
CA LYS A 24 13.20 -16.90 -10.26
C LYS A 24 14.38 -16.42 -11.11
N LEU A 25 14.69 -15.13 -11.11
CA LEU A 25 15.80 -14.58 -11.88
C LEU A 25 17.12 -15.00 -11.23
N PRO A 26 18.14 -15.46 -11.98
CA PRO A 26 19.45 -15.75 -11.40
C PRO A 26 20.19 -14.46 -10.99
N GLY A 27 21.01 -14.53 -9.93
CA GLY A 27 21.77 -13.37 -9.40
C GLY A 27 20.92 -12.42 -8.54
N LEU A 28 21.43 -11.20 -8.29
CA LEU A 28 20.75 -10.13 -7.55
C LEU A 28 20.38 -10.47 -6.09
N ASP A 29 21.14 -11.35 -5.43
CA ASP A 29 20.80 -11.83 -4.08
C ASP A 29 20.70 -10.68 -3.05
N HIS A 30 21.54 -9.66 -3.19
CA HIS A 30 21.49 -8.46 -2.35
C HIS A 30 20.19 -7.69 -2.56
N ASP A 31 19.85 -7.36 -3.80
CA ASP A 31 18.66 -6.55 -4.14
C ASP A 31 17.37 -7.31 -3.83
N LYS A 32 17.34 -8.63 -4.09
CA LYS A 32 16.24 -9.51 -3.69
C LYS A 32 16.02 -9.50 -2.19
N ARG A 33 17.09 -9.48 -1.39
CA ARG A 33 16.96 -9.40 0.08
C ARG A 33 16.32 -8.08 0.49
N ILE A 34 16.80 -6.96 -0.03
CA ILE A 34 16.23 -5.62 0.23
C ILE A 34 14.75 -5.59 -0.15
N LEU A 35 14.41 -6.05 -1.35
CA LEU A 35 13.02 -6.11 -1.81
C LEU A 35 12.15 -7.01 -0.92
N ASN A 36 12.66 -8.18 -0.52
CA ASN A 36 11.91 -9.10 0.34
C ASN A 36 11.66 -8.51 1.73
N GLU A 37 12.61 -7.74 2.27
CA GLU A 37 12.45 -6.99 3.52
C GLU A 37 11.40 -5.88 3.38
N ALA A 38 11.46 -5.08 2.31
CA ALA A 38 10.47 -4.04 2.03
C ALA A 38 9.04 -4.61 1.87
N ILE A 39 8.89 -5.71 1.10
CA ILE A 39 7.59 -6.39 0.94
C ILE A 39 7.08 -6.93 2.29
N LYS A 40 7.98 -7.41 3.15
CA LYS A 40 7.60 -7.87 4.49
C LYS A 40 7.12 -6.72 5.36
N SER A 41 7.83 -5.58 5.37
CA SER A 41 7.43 -4.37 6.11
C SER A 41 6.01 -3.94 5.73
N PHE A 42 5.77 -3.75 4.42
CA PHE A 42 4.46 -3.42 3.89
C PHE A 42 3.37 -4.40 4.34
N ARG A 43 3.68 -5.70 4.34
CA ARG A 43 2.74 -6.74 4.74
C ARG A 43 2.44 -6.68 6.24
N ASP A 44 3.41 -6.40 7.08
CA ASP A 44 3.21 -6.30 8.52
C ASP A 44 2.31 -5.08 8.83
N SER A 45 2.58 -3.93 8.21
CA SER A 45 1.79 -2.70 8.33
C SER A 45 0.35 -2.88 7.84
N ILE A 46 0.14 -3.45 6.65
CA ILE A 46 -1.22 -3.62 6.12
C ILE A 46 -2.03 -4.64 6.92
N ASN A 47 -1.39 -5.66 7.50
CA ASN A 47 -2.06 -6.63 8.34
C ASN A 47 -2.47 -6.04 9.70
N ALA A 48 -1.70 -5.11 10.25
CA ALA A 48 -2.10 -4.36 11.43
C ALA A 48 -3.39 -3.58 11.17
N ILE A 49 -3.48 -2.87 10.04
CA ILE A 49 -4.67 -2.11 9.64
C ILE A 49 -5.86 -3.04 9.37
N LYS A 50 -5.68 -4.12 8.60
CA LYS A 50 -6.73 -5.14 8.36
C LYS A 50 -7.27 -5.72 9.67
N THR A 51 -6.38 -5.99 10.62
CA THR A 51 -6.75 -6.54 11.94
C THR A 51 -7.52 -5.52 12.77
N LYS A 52 -7.06 -4.26 12.82
CA LYS A 52 -7.75 -3.15 13.49
C LYS A 52 -9.17 -3.00 12.97
N HIS A 53 -9.36 -2.93 11.65
CA HIS A 53 -10.70 -2.80 11.05
C HIS A 53 -11.57 -4.03 11.29
N ARG A 54 -11.02 -5.24 11.20
CA ARG A 54 -11.77 -6.46 11.49
C ARG A 54 -12.23 -6.50 12.95
N ASN A 55 -11.35 -6.19 13.89
CA ASN A 55 -11.66 -6.19 15.32
C ASN A 55 -12.70 -5.11 15.64
N ARG A 56 -12.56 -3.92 15.03
CA ARG A 56 -13.56 -2.87 15.11
C ARG A 56 -14.92 -3.40 14.64
N TYR A 57 -15.00 -3.98 13.44
CA TYR A 57 -16.24 -4.56 12.93
C TYR A 57 -16.84 -5.63 13.86
N ILE A 58 -16.02 -6.55 14.40
CA ILE A 58 -16.48 -7.59 15.34
C ILE A 58 -17.05 -6.97 16.62
N ALA A 59 -16.38 -6.00 17.22
CA ALA A 59 -16.86 -5.33 18.43
C ALA A 59 -18.24 -4.69 18.22
N HIS A 60 -18.49 -4.13 17.03
CA HIS A 60 -19.78 -3.55 16.68
C HIS A 60 -20.88 -4.60 16.45
N LEU A 61 -20.55 -5.85 16.13
CA LEU A 61 -21.54 -6.92 16.06
C LEU A 61 -22.00 -7.39 17.44
N THR A 62 -21.26 -7.04 18.50
CA THR A 62 -21.53 -7.47 19.88
C THR A 62 -22.14 -6.39 20.76
N GLU A 63 -22.17 -5.13 20.31
CA GLU A 63 -22.78 -4.00 21.01
C GLU A 63 -24.04 -3.53 20.26
N ASP A 64 -25.12 -3.20 20.99
CA ASP A 64 -26.34 -2.60 20.44
C ASP A 64 -26.06 -1.14 20.01
N GLY A 65 -25.31 -0.96 18.92
CA GLY A 65 -24.92 0.33 18.42
C GLY A 65 -24.19 0.19 17.09
N TYR A 66 -24.85 0.58 15.99
CA TYR A 66 -24.19 0.71 14.70
C TYR A 66 -23.05 1.73 14.85
N PRO A 67 -21.82 1.48 14.33
CA PRO A 67 -20.84 2.56 14.21
C PRO A 67 -21.48 3.67 13.40
N GLU A 68 -21.20 4.93 13.73
CA GLU A 68 -21.36 6.03 12.79
C GLU A 68 -20.78 5.58 11.43
N PRO A 69 -21.61 5.40 10.38
CA PRO A 69 -21.15 4.87 9.09
C PRO A 69 -20.05 5.71 8.43
N PHE A 70 -19.82 6.91 8.98
CA PHE A 70 -18.87 7.90 8.54
C PHE A 70 -17.66 8.06 9.47
N ASP A 71 -17.50 7.21 10.49
CA ASP A 71 -16.26 7.10 11.24
C ASP A 71 -15.22 6.33 10.39
N LEU A 72 -14.80 7.03 9.34
CA LEU A 72 -13.75 6.62 8.43
C LEU A 72 -12.41 6.90 9.09
N PRO A 73 -11.45 5.96 9.01
CA PRO A 73 -10.09 6.23 9.45
C PRO A 73 -9.55 7.46 8.71
N ASP A 74 -8.89 8.35 9.45
CA ASP A 74 -8.19 9.49 8.86
C ASP A 74 -7.14 8.96 7.88
N PHE A 75 -7.31 9.29 6.61
CA PHE A 75 -6.48 8.75 5.54
C PHE A 75 -5.01 9.15 5.73
N THR A 76 -4.81 10.42 6.11
CA THR A 76 -3.51 11.04 6.35
C THR A 76 -2.81 10.41 7.56
N ALA A 77 -3.55 10.17 8.65
CA ALA A 77 -2.95 9.60 9.86
C ALA A 77 -2.71 8.08 9.77
N GLU A 78 -3.54 7.32 9.04
CA GLU A 78 -3.52 5.85 9.10
C GLU A 78 -2.90 5.17 7.87
N PHE A 79 -2.87 5.83 6.70
CA PHE A 79 -2.46 5.17 5.46
C PHE A 79 -1.25 5.79 4.79
N GLN A 80 -0.79 6.95 5.24
CA GLN A 80 0.35 7.63 4.63
C GLN A 80 1.59 6.74 4.64
N GLU A 81 2.00 6.25 5.81
CA GLU A 81 3.14 5.31 5.95
C GLU A 81 2.96 4.07 5.07
N LEU A 82 1.73 3.54 4.97
CA LEU A 82 1.45 2.36 4.13
C LEU A 82 1.60 2.67 2.63
N VAL A 83 1.19 3.87 2.20
CA VAL A 83 1.38 4.34 0.82
C VAL A 83 2.87 4.53 0.54
N GLU A 84 3.64 5.04 1.51
CA GLU A 84 5.08 5.19 1.39
C GLU A 84 5.79 3.85 1.25
N GLU A 85 5.43 2.86 2.07
CA GLU A 85 5.97 1.51 1.97
C GLU A 85 5.61 0.86 0.62
N ALA A 86 4.37 1.03 0.15
CA ALA A 86 3.95 0.53 -1.14
C ALA A 86 4.74 1.17 -2.30
N TYR A 87 4.97 2.48 -2.23
CA TYR A 87 5.76 3.21 -3.21
C TYR A 87 7.22 2.74 -3.20
N ASN A 88 7.82 2.56 -2.02
CA ASN A 88 9.18 2.05 -1.88
C ASN A 88 9.33 0.63 -2.46
N VAL A 89 8.38 -0.27 -2.20
CA VAL A 89 8.39 -1.60 -2.83
C VAL A 89 8.31 -1.48 -4.36
N PHE A 90 7.46 -0.58 -4.86
CA PHE A 90 7.31 -0.35 -6.30
C PHE A 90 8.60 0.19 -6.94
N THR A 91 9.26 1.18 -6.34
CA THR A 91 10.52 1.74 -6.88
C THR A 91 11.65 0.71 -6.89
N LEU A 92 11.74 -0.15 -5.87
CA LEU A 92 12.68 -1.28 -5.85
C LEU A 92 12.43 -2.28 -6.98
N ILE A 93 11.17 -2.51 -7.36
CA ILE A 93 10.81 -3.40 -8.48
C ILE A 93 11.11 -2.73 -9.82
N TRP A 94 10.79 -1.44 -9.95
CA TRP A 94 10.94 -0.71 -11.20
C TRP A 94 12.40 -0.35 -11.51
N GLY A 95 13.20 -0.11 -10.47
CA GLY A 95 14.62 0.23 -10.57
C GLY A 95 14.89 1.69 -10.99
N ALA A 96 13.86 2.53 -11.08
CA ALA A 96 13.99 3.95 -11.39
C ALA A 96 12.84 4.76 -10.76
N GLU A 97 13.02 6.08 -10.68
CA GLU A 97 11.93 6.98 -10.29
C GLU A 97 10.86 7.00 -11.39
N VAL A 98 9.60 6.73 -11.02
CA VAL A 98 8.46 6.78 -11.93
C VAL A 98 7.69 8.05 -11.67
N GLN A 99 7.55 8.90 -12.69
CA GLN A 99 6.72 10.09 -12.63
C GLN A 99 5.26 9.68 -12.86
N PHE A 100 4.41 9.82 -11.85
CA PHE A 100 2.98 9.63 -12.00
C PHE A 100 2.27 10.97 -12.09
N GLY A 101 1.34 11.05 -13.03
CA GLY A 101 0.54 12.24 -13.25
C GLY A 101 -0.94 11.93 -13.16
N PHE A 102 -1.69 12.73 -12.41
CA PHE A 102 -3.13 12.60 -12.31
C PHE A 102 -3.82 13.83 -12.88
N LYS A 103 -4.90 13.57 -13.63
CA LYS A 103 -5.84 14.58 -14.09
C LYS A 103 -7.07 14.51 -13.20
N VAL A 104 -7.34 15.58 -12.45
CA VAL A 104 -8.45 15.64 -11.50
C VAL A 104 -9.52 16.61 -12.00
N GLY A 105 -10.70 16.07 -12.34
CA GLY A 105 -11.87 16.88 -12.72
C GLY A 105 -11.77 17.62 -14.05
N SER A 106 -12.70 18.58 -14.24
CA SER A 106 -12.83 19.42 -15.45
C SER A 106 -12.05 20.73 -15.37
N GLN A 107 -11.61 21.15 -14.18
CA GLN A 107 -10.58 22.17 -13.99
C GLN A 107 -9.25 21.46 -13.81
N GLU A 108 -8.57 21.24 -14.93
CA GLU A 108 -7.44 20.33 -15.05
C GLU A 108 -6.17 20.92 -14.43
N ARG A 109 -5.92 20.65 -13.14
CA ARG A 109 -4.55 20.66 -12.63
C ARG A 109 -3.98 19.26 -12.86
N PHE A 110 -2.81 19.21 -13.52
CA PHE A 110 -2.00 18.00 -13.53
C PHE A 110 -1.26 17.94 -12.19
N LEU A 111 -1.54 16.91 -11.40
CA LEU A 111 -0.85 16.67 -10.14
C LEU A 111 0.28 15.66 -10.40
N ASN A 112 1.51 16.05 -10.08
CA ASN A 112 2.63 15.13 -10.06
C ASN A 112 2.67 14.41 -8.72
N PHE A 113 2.48 13.10 -8.74
CA PHE A 113 2.46 12.28 -7.53
C PHE A 113 3.73 12.42 -6.72
N ASN A 114 4.91 12.38 -7.34
CA ASN A 114 6.17 12.37 -6.61
C ASN A 114 6.41 13.71 -5.91
N GLU A 115 6.04 14.81 -6.56
CA GLU A 115 6.12 16.15 -5.96
C GLU A 115 5.17 16.28 -4.77
N GLU A 116 3.92 15.86 -4.93
CA GLU A 116 2.91 15.91 -3.87
C GLU A 116 3.24 14.95 -2.72
N PHE A 117 3.77 13.77 -3.05
CA PHE A 117 4.19 12.76 -2.07
C PHE A 117 5.38 13.24 -1.24
N LEU A 118 6.42 13.82 -1.85
CA LEU A 118 7.59 14.34 -1.14
C LEU A 118 7.30 15.59 -0.28
N GLN A 119 6.25 16.35 -0.59
CA GLN A 119 5.84 17.51 0.22
C GLN A 119 5.05 17.13 1.46
N ASN A 120 4.45 15.94 1.47
CA ASN A 120 3.56 15.47 2.54
C ASN A 120 4.13 14.28 3.32
N ALA A 121 5.16 13.60 2.82
CA ALA A 121 5.97 12.58 3.53
C ALA A 121 6.90 13.22 4.58
#